data_AF-A0A026WYP7-F1
#
_entry.id   AF-A0A026WYP7-F1
#
_cell.length_a   1.000
_cell.length_b   1.000
_cell.length_c   1.000
_cell.angle_alpha   90.00
_cell.angle_beta   90.00
_cell.angle_gamma   90.00
#
_symmetry.space_group_name_H-M   'P 1'
#
loop_
_entity.id
_entity.type
_entity.pdbx_description
1 polymer ?
#
loop_
_entity_poly.entity_id
_entity_poly.type
_entity_poly.pdbx_seq_one_letter_code
_entity_poly.pdbx_strand_id
1 'polypeptide(L)'
;MAKKTAPAALQTEVVNDEEWAKILTRKGLVVVDVYSDWSGPCTGMVSILKKIKMEIGGDALSYATASCDRVNDLKRFQGKSEPIWMFIHARRMINLMFGANCPQFLKMLTTELERIQTGDEHEFSIDVSEQSPEEIRLQNIQEETTIAKEIERKSRKQAETKARYEAEMLHLTTSLRNETCLLLFPWVFKDEEGHKRDKKMSPPYVELIEELLPEHYTVEQEMRKRLNEDLLKQILVESTYSFPAAAKQLLFDGKCMFMRLKFVEGERDLDVENHLCTILFNQPALPESEDDWNEECYAGKHCPAFEVYDRESGKFPFVWTPPTPRNKAVVFRTIFTVYTNTTYPYEDKMTKVPIIVFKYDYTRKNDLRIVLEMFEDDVIDFGVFEYDKPTEAKMIAKSIEEFETSTEEKTGYEIFACTVKKVGCEAFLGFAGIGPFHVSENPEKAIEESKLYFPDIAIVEETQSDDEEKPEEENQDNVP
;
A
#
# COMPACT_ATOMS: atom_id res chain seq x y z
N MET A 1 28.61 -61.91 43.19
CA MET A 1 27.64 -61.43 42.18
C MET A 1 28.23 -60.19 41.52
N ALA A 2 28.56 -60.26 40.23
CA ALA A 2 29.05 -59.11 39.48
C ALA A 2 27.87 -58.18 39.14
N LYS A 3 27.95 -56.90 39.53
CA LYS A 3 27.01 -55.86 39.13
C LYS A 3 27.04 -55.77 37.60
N LYS A 4 25.94 -56.15 36.93
CA LYS A 4 25.75 -55.85 35.51
C LYS A 4 25.58 -54.33 35.38
N THR A 5 26.62 -53.65 34.95
CA THR A 5 26.58 -52.24 34.55
C THR A 5 25.65 -52.12 33.34
N ALA A 6 24.60 -51.31 33.44
CA ALA A 6 23.75 -50.97 32.31
C ALA A 6 24.59 -50.33 31.20
N PRO A 7 24.28 -50.55 29.91
CA PRO A 7 25.01 -49.90 28.82
C PRO A 7 24.85 -48.38 28.96
N ALA A 8 25.97 -47.67 29.05
CA ALA A 8 25.96 -46.21 29.14
C ALA A 8 25.27 -45.63 27.90
N ALA A 9 24.28 -44.76 28.12
CA ALA A 9 23.66 -44.01 27.04
C ALA A 9 24.73 -43.19 26.31
N LEU A 10 24.74 -43.25 24.98
CA LEU A 10 25.74 -42.57 24.14
C LEU A 10 25.67 -41.04 24.29
N GLN A 11 24.46 -40.52 24.51
CA GLN A 11 24.16 -39.11 24.68
C GLN A 11 23.68 -38.86 26.10
N THR A 12 24.16 -37.77 26.70
CA THR A 12 23.60 -37.23 27.94
C THR A 12 22.51 -36.24 27.63
N GLU A 13 21.32 -36.45 28.16
CA GLU A 13 20.23 -35.49 28.05
C GLU A 13 20.41 -34.37 29.07
N VAL A 14 20.19 -33.12 28.63
CA VAL A 14 20.29 -31.90 29.43
C VAL A 14 18.99 -31.11 29.32
N VAL A 15 18.30 -30.97 30.44
CA VAL A 15 16.97 -30.32 30.51
C VAL A 15 16.89 -29.19 31.54
N ASN A 16 18.02 -28.78 32.12
CA ASN A 16 18.12 -27.65 33.05
C ASN A 16 19.56 -27.10 33.12
N ASP A 17 19.72 -25.93 33.74
CA ASP A 17 21.00 -25.24 33.88
C ASP A 17 22.03 -26.00 34.75
N GLU A 18 21.58 -26.79 35.73
CA GLU A 18 22.49 -27.55 36.59
C GLU A 18 23.17 -28.69 35.81
N GLU A 19 22.41 -29.37 34.95
CA GLU A 19 22.93 -30.38 34.02
C GLU A 19 23.81 -29.74 32.94
N TRP A 20 23.42 -28.57 32.46
CA TRP A 20 24.22 -27.77 31.53
C TRP A 20 25.60 -27.45 32.12
N ALA A 21 25.65 -26.93 33.35
CA ALA A 21 26.90 -26.65 34.04
C ALA A 21 27.80 -27.90 34.16
N LYS A 22 27.21 -29.09 34.39
CA LYS A 22 27.97 -30.35 34.46
C LYS A 22 28.60 -30.69 33.11
N ILE A 23 27.89 -30.55 31.99
CA ILE A 23 28.46 -30.89 30.68
C ILE A 23 29.61 -29.95 30.29
N LEU A 24 29.53 -28.66 30.64
CA LEU A 24 30.60 -27.68 30.36
C LEU A 24 31.91 -28.05 31.05
N THR A 25 31.86 -28.71 32.21
CA THR A 25 33.06 -29.15 32.94
C THR A 25 33.72 -30.42 32.43
N ARG A 26 33.13 -31.11 31.44
CA ARG A 26 33.69 -32.34 30.89
C ARG A 26 35.02 -32.08 30.19
N LYS A 27 35.92 -33.07 30.28
CA LYS A 27 37.20 -33.05 29.57
C LYS A 27 37.02 -33.51 28.13
N GLY A 28 37.86 -32.99 27.24
CA GLY A 28 37.78 -33.28 25.81
C GLY A 28 36.73 -32.42 25.10
N LEU A 29 36.35 -32.86 23.90
CA LEU A 29 35.34 -32.21 23.07
C LEU A 29 33.94 -32.68 23.50
N VAL A 30 33.03 -31.74 23.77
CA VAL A 30 31.62 -32.02 23.98
C VAL A 30 30.85 -31.51 22.77
N VAL A 31 30.08 -32.36 22.11
CA VAL A 31 29.20 -31.96 21.01
C VAL A 31 27.76 -32.07 21.47
N VAL A 32 27.04 -30.96 21.42
CA VAL A 32 25.66 -30.83 21.91
C VAL A 32 24.72 -30.67 20.72
N ASP A 33 23.71 -31.51 20.64
CA ASP A 33 22.53 -31.33 19.80
C ASP A 33 21.52 -30.45 20.54
N VAL A 34 21.43 -29.19 20.16
CA VAL A 34 20.50 -28.21 20.73
C VAL A 34 19.20 -28.23 19.94
N TYR A 35 18.08 -28.37 20.66
CA TYR A 35 16.76 -28.54 20.06
C TYR A 35 15.68 -27.77 20.83
N SER A 36 14.55 -27.47 20.16
CA SER A 36 13.34 -26.94 20.79
C SER A 36 12.46 -28.09 21.28
N ASP A 37 11.79 -27.96 22.43
CA ASP A 37 10.99 -29.02 23.07
C ASP A 37 9.95 -29.63 22.11
N TRP A 38 9.35 -28.80 21.25
CA TRP A 38 8.35 -29.22 20.28
C TRP A 38 8.91 -30.04 19.11
N SER A 39 10.19 -29.84 18.75
CA SER A 39 10.85 -30.58 17.66
C SER A 39 11.56 -31.84 18.16
N GLY A 40 12.03 -31.80 19.41
CA GLY A 40 12.87 -32.85 20.00
C GLY A 40 14.28 -32.92 19.38
N PRO A 41 15.16 -33.78 19.92
CA PRO A 41 16.53 -33.93 19.43
C PRO A 41 16.60 -34.67 18.09
N CYS A 42 17.70 -34.49 17.36
CA CYS A 42 17.91 -35.09 16.06
C CYS A 42 18.13 -36.60 16.14
N THR A 43 17.09 -37.37 15.82
CA THR A 43 17.17 -38.84 15.78
C THR A 43 17.95 -39.36 14.57
N GLY A 44 17.92 -38.64 13.45
CA GLY A 44 18.55 -39.04 12.19
C GLY A 44 20.07 -39.13 12.24
N MET A 45 20.72 -38.34 13.11
CA MET A 45 22.18 -38.29 13.23
C MET A 45 22.75 -39.29 14.24
N VAL A 46 21.93 -39.92 15.08
CA VAL A 46 22.38 -40.78 16.19
C VAL A 46 23.25 -41.94 15.73
N SER A 47 22.94 -42.56 14.59
CA SER A 47 23.73 -43.67 14.03
C SER A 47 25.13 -43.23 13.60
N ILE A 48 25.25 -42.02 13.05
CA ILE A 48 26.51 -41.40 12.64
C ILE A 48 27.35 -41.05 13.86
N LEU A 49 26.76 -40.43 14.89
CA LEU A 49 27.45 -40.11 16.15
C LEU A 49 28.02 -41.36 16.83
N LYS A 50 27.26 -42.47 16.83
CA LYS A 50 27.75 -43.77 17.35
C LYS A 50 29.00 -44.23 16.60
N LYS A 51 28.95 -44.19 15.28
CA LYS A 51 30.07 -44.60 14.43
C LYS A 51 31.31 -43.76 14.72
N ILE A 52 31.18 -42.44 14.80
CA ILE A 52 32.30 -41.52 15.03
C ILE A 52 32.91 -41.71 16.43
N LYS A 53 32.08 -41.87 17.48
CA LYS A 53 32.55 -42.16 18.84
C LYS A 53 33.43 -43.41 18.88
N MET A 54 33.03 -44.43 18.13
CA MET A 54 33.73 -45.72 18.09
C MET A 54 35.00 -45.69 17.24
N GLU A 55 34.99 -44.98 16.11
CA GLU A 55 36.11 -44.99 15.14
C GLU A 55 37.19 -43.94 15.44
N ILE A 56 36.81 -42.75 15.92
CA ILE A 56 37.71 -41.58 15.97
C ILE A 56 37.71 -40.94 17.37
N GLY A 57 36.55 -40.74 17.97
CA GLY A 57 36.40 -39.89 19.17
C GLY A 57 36.89 -40.52 20.47
N GLY A 58 36.80 -41.85 20.62
CA GLY A 58 37.21 -42.57 21.83
C GLY A 58 36.65 -41.92 23.10
N ASP A 59 37.44 -41.84 24.17
CA ASP A 59 37.04 -41.17 25.43
C ASP A 59 37.14 -39.64 25.37
N ALA A 60 37.79 -39.07 24.34
CA ALA A 60 38.02 -37.63 24.20
C ALA A 60 36.82 -36.86 23.63
N LEU A 61 35.80 -37.56 23.11
CA LEU A 61 34.60 -36.96 22.53
C LEU A 61 33.35 -37.35 23.31
N SER A 62 32.55 -36.43 23.81
CA SER A 62 31.26 -36.74 24.45
C SER A 62 30.10 -36.08 23.72
N TYR A 63 28.94 -36.74 23.73
CA TYR A 63 27.73 -36.22 23.12
C TYR A 63 26.68 -35.88 24.17
N ALA A 64 25.95 -34.79 23.93
CA ALA A 64 24.80 -34.40 24.72
C ALA A 64 23.66 -33.93 23.81
N THR A 65 22.44 -33.95 24.34
CA THR A 65 21.27 -33.28 23.76
C THR A 65 20.83 -32.23 24.76
N ALA A 66 20.46 -31.02 24.32
CA ALA A 66 20.05 -29.94 25.21
C ALA A 66 18.82 -29.21 24.69
N SER A 67 17.83 -29.01 25.55
CA SER A 67 16.65 -28.21 25.23
C SER A 67 16.96 -26.70 25.35
N CYS A 68 16.78 -25.94 24.28
CA CYS A 68 16.93 -24.48 24.29
C CYS A 68 15.78 -23.76 25.00
N ASP A 69 14.66 -24.44 25.25
CA ASP A 69 13.53 -23.91 26.02
C ASP A 69 13.80 -23.90 27.54
N ARG A 70 14.69 -24.79 28.00
CA ARG A 70 14.92 -25.07 29.43
C ARG A 70 16.29 -24.65 29.95
N VAL A 71 17.23 -24.33 29.07
CA VAL A 71 18.58 -23.89 29.41
C VAL A 71 18.76 -22.42 29.05
N ASN A 72 19.15 -21.60 30.04
CA ASN A 72 19.21 -20.15 29.89
C ASN A 72 20.20 -19.69 28.81
N ASP A 73 21.40 -20.29 28.75
CA ASP A 73 22.43 -19.94 27.76
C ASP A 73 21.98 -20.20 26.32
N LEU A 74 21.03 -21.12 26.13
CA LEU A 74 20.59 -21.61 24.82
C LEU A 74 19.32 -20.94 24.30
N LYS A 75 18.70 -20.04 25.08
CA LYS A 75 17.41 -19.40 24.73
C LYS A 75 17.39 -18.73 23.34
N ARG A 76 18.53 -18.24 22.87
CA ARG A 76 18.66 -17.62 21.54
C ARG A 76 18.38 -18.56 20.37
N PHE A 77 18.35 -19.87 20.61
CA PHE A 77 18.06 -20.91 19.62
C PHE A 77 16.60 -21.37 19.60
N GLN A 78 15.72 -20.77 20.41
CA GLN A 78 14.31 -21.11 20.49
C GLN A 78 13.57 -20.86 19.16
N GLY A 79 12.51 -21.64 18.93
CA GLY A 79 11.64 -21.49 17.76
C GLY A 79 12.22 -22.06 16.47
N LYS A 80 13.41 -22.68 16.52
CA LYS A 80 14.03 -23.34 15.36
C LYS A 80 13.71 -24.83 15.35
N SER A 81 13.33 -25.33 14.17
CA SER A 81 13.04 -26.74 13.91
C SER A 81 14.26 -27.55 13.45
N GLU A 82 15.29 -26.84 12.99
CA GLU A 82 16.55 -27.45 12.58
C GLU A 82 17.44 -27.74 13.80
N PRO A 83 18.16 -28.88 13.83
CA PRO A 83 19.08 -29.18 14.92
C PRO A 83 20.30 -28.28 14.86
N ILE A 84 20.83 -27.92 16.03
CA ILE A 84 22.00 -27.06 16.15
C ILE A 84 23.10 -27.83 16.87
N TRP A 85 24.22 -28.03 16.20
CA TRP A 85 25.36 -28.76 16.73
C TRP A 85 26.38 -27.78 17.30
N MET A 86 26.47 -27.71 18.62
CA MET A 86 27.43 -26.88 19.34
C MET A 86 28.64 -27.70 19.79
N PHE A 87 29.84 -27.22 19.45
CA PHE A 87 31.10 -27.85 19.82
C PHE A 87 31.72 -27.07 20.98
N ILE A 88 31.95 -27.75 22.09
CA ILE A 88 32.41 -27.14 23.34
C ILE A 88 33.72 -27.79 23.77
N HIS A 89 34.73 -26.97 23.99
CA HIS A 89 36.01 -27.39 24.53
C HIS A 89 36.46 -26.39 25.62
N ALA A 90 36.93 -26.91 26.75
CA ALA A 90 37.37 -26.10 27.89
C ALA A 90 36.31 -25.05 28.34
N ARG A 91 35.04 -25.47 28.44
CA ARG A 91 33.86 -24.63 28.79
C ARG A 91 33.48 -23.55 27.77
N ARG A 92 34.16 -23.47 26.63
CA ARG A 92 33.89 -22.46 25.60
C ARG A 92 33.35 -23.09 24.34
N MET A 93 32.48 -22.37 23.64
CA MET A 93 32.02 -22.77 22.31
C MET A 93 33.13 -22.48 21.30
N ILE A 94 33.51 -23.49 20.53
CA ILE A 94 34.59 -23.42 19.54
C ILE A 94 34.12 -23.59 18.09
N ASN A 95 32.93 -24.16 17.91
CA ASN A 95 32.31 -24.31 16.60
C ASN A 95 30.79 -24.45 16.75
N LEU A 96 30.03 -24.06 15.72
CA LEU A 96 28.58 -24.15 15.69
C LEU A 96 28.12 -24.47 14.27
N MET A 97 27.13 -25.36 14.17
CA MET A 97 26.58 -25.78 12.89
C MET A 97 25.06 -25.90 12.96
N PHE A 98 24.39 -25.39 11.92
CA PHE A 98 22.94 -25.51 11.75
C PHE A 98 22.58 -26.65 10.79
N GLY A 99 21.54 -27.41 11.13
CA GLY A 99 20.97 -28.45 10.30
C GLY A 99 21.67 -29.82 10.41
N ALA A 100 21.17 -30.79 9.63
CA ALA A 100 21.62 -32.18 9.66
C ALA A 100 22.55 -32.53 8.46
N ASN A 101 23.49 -31.65 8.12
CA ASN A 101 24.43 -31.89 7.02
C ASN A 101 25.60 -32.80 7.48
N CYS A 102 25.42 -34.12 7.35
CA CYS A 102 26.40 -35.10 7.82
C CYS A 102 27.85 -34.91 7.29
N PRO A 103 28.10 -34.71 5.98
CA PRO A 103 29.46 -34.47 5.47
C PRO A 103 30.16 -33.27 6.10
N GLN A 104 29.46 -32.14 6.27
CA GLN A 104 30.02 -30.94 6.89
C GLN A 104 30.27 -31.15 8.38
N PHE A 105 29.33 -31.80 9.08
CA PHE A 105 29.47 -32.16 10.49
C PHE A 105 30.72 -33.02 10.74
N LEU A 106 30.92 -34.06 9.92
CA LEU A 106 32.09 -34.94 10.00
C LEU A 106 33.40 -34.19 9.80
N LYS A 107 33.43 -33.27 8.83
CA LYS A 107 34.60 -32.43 8.55
C LYS A 107 34.94 -31.55 9.75
N MET A 108 33.95 -30.79 10.26
CA MET A 108 34.12 -29.91 11.43
C MET A 108 34.59 -30.70 12.65
N LEU A 109 33.93 -31.81 12.95
CA LEU A 109 34.26 -32.65 14.10
C LEU A 109 35.67 -33.22 14.04
N THR A 110 36.08 -33.76 12.88
CA THR A 110 37.44 -34.30 12.72
C THR A 110 38.47 -33.20 12.87
N THR A 111 38.25 -32.02 12.27
CA THR A 111 39.15 -30.87 12.39
C THR A 111 39.30 -30.39 13.83
N GLU A 112 38.21 -30.24 14.58
CA GLU A 112 38.32 -29.80 15.98
C GLU A 112 38.97 -30.86 16.88
N LEU A 113 38.73 -32.15 16.63
CA LEU A 113 39.41 -33.23 17.35
C LEU A 113 40.93 -33.24 17.06
N GLU A 114 41.33 -33.05 15.81
CA GLU A 114 42.73 -32.94 15.42
C GLU A 114 43.40 -31.75 16.12
N ARG A 115 42.76 -30.56 16.10
CA ARG A 115 43.26 -29.35 16.81
C ARG A 115 43.46 -29.59 18.30
N ILE A 116 42.52 -30.29 18.95
CA ILE A 116 42.64 -30.62 20.39
C ILE A 116 43.83 -31.58 20.63
N GLN A 117 44.09 -32.52 19.71
CA GLN A 117 45.20 -33.46 19.84
C GLN A 117 46.56 -32.80 19.58
N THR A 118 46.65 -31.90 18.60
CA THR A 118 47.88 -31.18 18.25
C THR A 118 48.14 -29.99 19.17
N GLY A 119 47.10 -29.46 19.83
CA GLY A 119 47.16 -28.25 20.64
C GLY A 119 47.08 -26.96 19.82
N ASP A 120 46.54 -27.02 18.60
CA ASP A 120 46.35 -25.87 17.73
C ASP A 120 45.21 -24.96 18.22
N GLU A 121 45.24 -23.70 17.81
CA GLU A 121 44.20 -22.73 18.13
C GLU A 121 42.89 -23.03 17.37
N HIS A 122 41.77 -22.86 18.06
CA HIS A 122 40.43 -22.90 17.46
C HIS A 122 40.17 -21.64 16.64
N GLU A 123 39.38 -21.76 15.57
CA GLU A 123 38.99 -20.62 14.73
C GLU A 123 38.31 -19.51 15.53
N PHE A 124 37.50 -19.89 16.52
CA PHE A 124 37.06 -19.01 17.59
C PHE A 124 36.93 -19.79 18.90
N SER A 125 36.89 -19.07 20.02
CA SER A 125 36.60 -19.65 21.34
C SER A 125 35.89 -18.61 22.19
N ILE A 126 34.57 -18.72 22.24
CA ILE A 126 33.68 -17.72 22.85
C ILE A 126 32.84 -18.34 23.96
N ASP A 127 32.17 -17.51 24.76
CA ASP A 127 31.26 -18.04 25.78
C ASP A 127 30.08 -18.78 25.10
N VAL A 128 29.53 -19.82 25.74
CA VAL A 128 28.42 -20.59 25.17
C VAL A 128 27.13 -19.76 25.04
N SER A 129 27.01 -18.68 25.81
CA SER A 129 25.93 -17.70 25.71
C SER A 129 26.13 -16.64 24.61
N GLU A 130 27.36 -16.48 24.09
CA GLU A 130 27.68 -15.51 23.04
C GLU A 130 27.30 -16.04 21.64
N GLN A 131 27.01 -15.12 20.71
CA GLN A 131 26.69 -15.45 19.33
C GLN A 131 27.95 -15.82 18.55
N SER A 132 27.89 -16.97 17.86
CA SER A 132 28.95 -17.41 16.95
C SER A 132 28.98 -16.62 15.65
N PRO A 133 30.12 -16.64 14.92
CA PRO A 133 30.21 -16.07 13.58
C PRO A 133 29.17 -16.63 12.59
N GLU A 134 28.83 -17.92 12.71
CA GLU A 134 27.81 -18.55 11.86
C GLU A 134 26.39 -18.06 12.18
N GLU A 135 26.07 -17.80 13.46
CA GLU A 135 24.80 -17.16 13.86
C GLU A 135 24.64 -15.78 13.23
N ILE A 136 25.68 -14.94 13.35
CA ILE A 136 25.69 -13.58 12.83
C ILE A 136 25.53 -13.60 11.30
N ARG A 137 26.22 -14.52 10.61
CA ARG A 137 26.12 -14.66 9.16
C ARG A 137 24.70 -15.00 8.71
N LEU A 138 24.05 -15.96 9.37
CA LEU A 138 22.67 -16.34 9.04
C LEU A 138 21.67 -15.23 9.36
N GLN A 139 21.86 -14.49 10.46
CA GLN A 139 21.04 -13.33 10.81
C GLN A 139 21.15 -12.25 9.74
N ASN A 140 22.37 -11.88 9.33
CA ASN A 140 22.56 -10.88 8.28
C ASN A 140 21.89 -11.27 6.96
N ILE A 141 22.00 -12.54 6.53
CA ILE A 141 21.31 -13.05 5.33
C ILE A 141 19.79 -12.95 5.49
N GLN A 142 19.25 -13.29 6.66
CA GLN A 142 17.82 -13.22 6.93
C GLN A 142 17.31 -11.76 6.96
N GLU A 143 18.08 -10.85 7.54
CA GLU A 143 17.77 -9.42 7.57
C GLU A 143 17.83 -8.82 6.16
N GLU A 144 18.88 -9.10 5.39
CA GLU A 144 19.03 -8.65 4.00
C GLU A 144 17.88 -9.15 3.12
N THR A 145 17.50 -10.43 3.25
CA THR A 145 16.37 -10.99 2.49
C THR A 145 15.04 -10.35 2.88
N THR A 146 14.83 -10.04 4.16
CA THR A 146 13.62 -9.34 4.63
C THR A 146 13.56 -7.91 4.10
N ILE A 147 14.68 -7.18 4.15
CA ILE A 147 14.80 -5.83 3.60
C ILE A 147 14.58 -5.83 2.08
N ALA A 148 15.18 -6.78 1.36
CA ALA A 148 15.03 -6.91 -0.09
C ALA A 148 13.56 -7.18 -0.49
N LYS A 149 12.88 -8.09 0.22
CA LYS A 149 11.44 -8.35 0.02
C LYS A 149 10.60 -7.10 0.26
N GLU A 150 10.89 -6.33 1.29
CA GLU A 150 10.15 -5.09 1.59
C GLU A 150 10.39 -3.98 0.54
N ILE A 151 11.61 -3.86 0.02
CA ILE A 151 11.93 -2.94 -1.08
C ILE A 151 11.19 -3.34 -2.37
N GLU A 152 11.22 -4.62 -2.71
CA GLU A 152 10.51 -5.16 -3.88
C GLU A 152 8.99 -4.97 -3.75
N ARG A 153 8.43 -5.18 -2.55
CA ARG A 153 7.02 -4.92 -2.26
C ARG A 153 6.64 -3.46 -2.49
N LYS A 154 7.42 -2.52 -1.96
CA LYS A 154 7.19 -1.08 -2.12
C LYS A 154 7.31 -0.64 -3.58
N SER A 155 8.29 -1.14 -4.32
CA SER A 155 8.48 -0.79 -5.73
C SER A 155 7.34 -1.32 -6.60
N ARG A 156 6.85 -2.54 -6.34
CA ARG A 156 5.67 -3.12 -7.00
C ARG A 156 4.42 -2.27 -6.79
N LYS A 157 4.13 -1.87 -5.55
CA LYS A 157 2.98 -0.99 -5.22
C LYS A 157 3.03 0.35 -5.95
N GLN A 158 4.20 0.98 -5.98
CA GLN A 158 4.40 2.24 -6.69
C GLN A 158 4.22 2.07 -8.20
N ALA A 159 4.75 0.98 -8.76
CA ALA A 159 4.59 0.67 -10.18
C ALA A 159 3.11 0.40 -10.55
N GLU A 160 2.38 -0.33 -9.72
CA GLU A 160 0.95 -0.60 -9.90
C GLU A 160 0.11 0.69 -9.82
N THR A 161 0.32 1.51 -8.79
CA THR A 161 -0.38 2.81 -8.64
C THR A 161 -0.13 3.71 -9.85
N LYS A 162 1.13 3.78 -10.31
CA LYS A 162 1.50 4.56 -11.49
C LYS A 162 0.87 3.99 -12.77
N ALA A 163 0.89 2.67 -12.95
CA ALA A 163 0.30 2.03 -14.12
C ALA A 163 -1.22 2.25 -14.18
N ARG A 164 -1.91 2.14 -13.05
CA ARG A 164 -3.35 2.45 -12.93
C ARG A 164 -3.63 3.90 -13.32
N TYR A 165 -2.87 4.84 -12.76
CA TYR A 165 -3.00 6.26 -13.10
C TYR A 165 -2.79 6.52 -14.59
N GLU A 166 -1.73 5.98 -15.19
CA GLU A 166 -1.46 6.14 -16.62
C GLU A 166 -2.55 5.52 -17.51
N ALA A 167 -3.09 4.37 -17.13
CA ALA A 167 -4.17 3.71 -17.85
C ALA A 167 -5.49 4.49 -17.76
N GLU A 168 -5.81 5.04 -16.59
CA GLU A 168 -6.96 5.93 -16.39
C GLU A 168 -6.81 7.21 -17.23
N MET A 169 -5.63 7.85 -17.19
CA MET A 169 -5.35 9.03 -18.00
C MET A 169 -5.46 8.76 -19.49
N LEU A 170 -4.92 7.63 -19.98
CA LEU A 170 -5.08 7.23 -21.37
C LEU A 170 -6.54 7.02 -21.76
N HIS A 171 -7.32 6.39 -20.88
CA HIS A 171 -8.76 6.19 -21.10
C HIS A 171 -9.50 7.53 -21.23
N LEU A 172 -9.29 8.45 -20.29
CA LEU A 172 -9.97 9.75 -20.28
C LEU A 172 -9.54 10.62 -21.47
N THR A 173 -8.23 10.72 -21.75
CA THR A 173 -7.73 11.52 -22.88
C THR A 173 -8.23 11.00 -24.23
N THR A 174 -8.37 9.68 -24.38
CA THR A 174 -8.94 9.07 -25.60
C THR A 174 -10.43 9.34 -25.71
N SER A 175 -11.17 9.24 -24.60
CA SER A 175 -12.63 9.39 -24.57
C SER A 175 -13.07 10.84 -24.75
N LEU A 176 -12.31 11.79 -24.19
CA LEU A 176 -12.57 13.23 -24.26
C LEU A 176 -11.95 13.88 -25.51
N ARG A 177 -11.59 13.13 -26.56
CA ARG A 177 -10.89 13.67 -27.74
C ARG A 177 -11.62 14.87 -28.38
N ASN A 178 -12.94 14.85 -28.40
CA ASN A 178 -13.76 15.89 -29.05
C ASN A 178 -14.41 16.85 -28.03
N GLU A 179 -14.00 16.79 -26.77
CA GLU A 179 -14.51 17.65 -25.71
C GLU A 179 -13.36 18.45 -25.10
N THR A 180 -13.68 19.64 -24.64
CA THR A 180 -12.77 20.50 -23.87
C THR A 180 -13.57 21.30 -22.86
N CYS A 181 -12.90 22.07 -22.02
CA CYS A 181 -13.58 22.93 -21.06
C CYS A 181 -12.91 24.28 -20.95
N LEU A 182 -13.71 25.26 -20.52
CA LEU A 182 -13.30 26.64 -20.38
C LEU A 182 -13.71 27.16 -19.01
N LEU A 183 -12.88 28.01 -18.43
CA LEU A 183 -13.05 28.65 -17.13
C LEU A 183 -13.14 30.16 -17.34
N LEU A 184 -14.23 30.77 -16.89
CA LEU A 184 -14.38 32.23 -16.81
C LEU A 184 -14.27 32.69 -15.36
N PHE A 185 -13.55 33.79 -15.16
CA PHE A 185 -13.31 34.37 -13.85
C PHE A 185 -14.59 35.03 -13.31
N PRO A 186 -14.71 35.16 -11.98
CA PRO A 186 -15.93 35.69 -11.35
C PRO A 186 -16.25 37.13 -11.78
N TRP A 187 -15.23 37.96 -11.99
CA TRP A 187 -15.39 39.39 -12.28
C TRP A 187 -16.13 39.66 -13.59
N VAL A 188 -16.11 38.72 -14.55
CA VAL A 188 -16.86 38.81 -15.82
C VAL A 188 -18.35 39.03 -15.57
N PHE A 189 -18.86 38.52 -14.46
CA PHE A 189 -20.26 38.61 -14.05
C PHE A 189 -20.48 39.64 -12.96
N LYS A 190 -19.63 40.68 -12.87
CA LYS A 190 -19.82 41.82 -11.97
C LYS A 190 -20.20 43.09 -12.75
N ASP A 191 -21.02 43.94 -12.16
CA ASP A 191 -21.36 45.27 -12.69
C ASP A 191 -20.36 46.35 -12.26
N GLU A 192 -20.67 47.62 -12.56
CA GLU A 192 -19.81 48.78 -12.31
C GLU A 192 -19.61 49.01 -10.79
N GLU A 193 -20.59 48.61 -9.98
CA GLU A 193 -20.55 48.64 -8.52
C GLU A 193 -20.00 47.35 -7.90
N GLY A 194 -19.66 46.33 -8.71
CA GLY A 194 -19.12 45.05 -8.25
C GLY A 194 -20.17 44.01 -7.82
N HIS A 195 -21.45 44.28 -8.02
CA HIS A 195 -22.55 43.35 -7.74
C HIS A 195 -22.73 42.31 -8.86
N LYS A 196 -23.46 41.23 -8.57
CA LYS A 196 -23.70 40.14 -9.51
C LYS A 196 -24.55 40.60 -10.70
N ARG A 197 -23.97 40.52 -11.89
CA ARG A 197 -24.61 40.77 -13.18
C ARG A 197 -25.16 39.48 -13.80
N ASP A 198 -26.29 39.58 -14.51
CA ASP A 198 -26.79 38.49 -15.36
C ASP A 198 -25.76 38.14 -16.45
N LYS A 199 -25.55 36.85 -16.71
CA LYS A 199 -24.62 36.36 -17.73
C LYS A 199 -24.94 36.92 -19.13
N LYS A 200 -26.23 37.09 -19.46
CA LYS A 200 -26.64 37.65 -20.76
C LYS A 200 -26.36 39.14 -20.92
N MET A 201 -26.07 39.82 -19.82
CA MET A 201 -25.72 41.24 -19.79
C MET A 201 -24.20 41.46 -19.71
N SER A 202 -23.42 40.37 -19.62
CA SER A 202 -21.96 40.43 -19.54
C SER A 202 -21.37 40.42 -20.96
N PRO A 203 -20.73 41.52 -21.42
CA PRO A 203 -20.15 41.59 -22.76
C PRO A 203 -19.14 40.47 -23.09
N PRO A 204 -18.20 40.08 -22.18
CA PRO A 204 -17.27 38.99 -22.48
C PRO A 204 -18.00 37.67 -22.74
N TYR A 205 -18.95 37.31 -21.88
CA TYR A 205 -19.76 36.10 -22.03
C TYR A 205 -20.58 36.09 -23.34
N VAL A 206 -21.22 37.21 -23.69
CA VAL A 206 -22.03 37.30 -24.92
C VAL A 206 -21.16 37.15 -26.16
N GLU A 207 -20.02 37.84 -26.24
CA GLU A 207 -19.07 37.71 -27.35
C GLU A 207 -18.58 36.26 -27.50
N LEU A 208 -18.26 35.59 -26.39
CA LEU A 208 -17.83 34.19 -26.41
C LEU A 208 -18.91 33.26 -27.00
N ILE A 209 -20.16 33.42 -26.56
CA ILE A 209 -21.24 32.49 -26.87
C ILE A 209 -21.88 32.77 -28.22
N GLU A 210 -21.96 34.04 -28.63
CA GLU A 210 -22.65 34.43 -29.85
C GLU A 210 -21.70 34.60 -31.04
N GLU A 211 -20.43 34.95 -30.82
CA GLU A 211 -19.47 35.25 -31.89
C GLU A 211 -18.37 34.19 -32.03
N LEU A 212 -17.73 33.77 -30.93
CA LEU A 212 -16.52 32.93 -31.00
C LEU A 212 -16.77 31.42 -31.05
N LEU A 213 -17.71 30.91 -30.27
CA LEU A 213 -17.95 29.46 -30.15
C LEU A 213 -18.84 28.82 -31.24
N PRO A 214 -19.95 29.44 -31.73
CA PRO A 214 -20.97 28.73 -32.53
C PRO A 214 -20.49 28.00 -33.79
N GLU A 215 -19.38 28.42 -34.40
CA GLU A 215 -18.82 27.78 -35.60
C GLU A 215 -17.89 26.59 -35.31
N HIS A 216 -17.44 26.44 -34.05
CA HIS A 216 -16.40 25.48 -33.67
C HIS A 216 -16.79 24.58 -32.50
N TYR A 217 -17.59 25.07 -31.56
CA TYR A 217 -17.91 24.40 -30.31
C TYR A 217 -19.39 24.58 -29.93
N THR A 218 -19.98 23.51 -29.40
CA THR A 218 -21.28 23.54 -28.72
C THR A 218 -21.06 23.56 -27.21
N VAL A 219 -21.73 24.48 -26.52
CA VAL A 219 -21.76 24.51 -25.04
C VAL A 219 -22.74 23.46 -24.55
N GLU A 220 -22.23 22.43 -23.89
CA GLU A 220 -23.00 21.28 -23.44
C GLU A 220 -23.39 21.38 -21.96
N GLN A 221 -22.59 22.07 -21.16
CA GLN A 221 -22.86 22.24 -19.73
C GLN A 221 -22.21 23.54 -19.23
N GLU A 222 -22.91 24.27 -18.38
CA GLU A 222 -22.38 25.40 -17.61
C GLU A 222 -22.51 25.09 -16.11
N MET A 223 -21.49 25.40 -15.33
CA MET A 223 -21.48 25.20 -13.89
C MET A 223 -20.72 26.32 -13.20
N ARG A 224 -21.26 26.84 -12.10
CA ARG A 224 -20.55 27.80 -11.25
C ARG A 224 -19.94 27.08 -10.06
N LYS A 225 -18.65 27.26 -9.82
CA LYS A 225 -17.94 26.65 -8.68
C LYS A 225 -16.92 27.62 -8.11
N ARG A 226 -16.86 27.74 -6.79
CA ARG A 226 -15.85 28.54 -6.10
C ARG A 226 -14.52 27.79 -6.11
N LEU A 227 -13.46 28.44 -6.59
CA LEU A 227 -12.11 27.89 -6.53
C LEU A 227 -11.43 28.29 -5.23
N ASN A 228 -10.66 27.37 -4.66
CA ASN A 228 -9.74 27.61 -3.56
C ASN A 228 -8.34 27.13 -3.97
N GLU A 229 -7.34 27.34 -3.11
CA GLU A 229 -5.95 27.02 -3.44
C GLU A 229 -5.73 25.51 -3.66
N ASP A 230 -6.41 24.66 -2.91
CA ASP A 230 -6.29 23.20 -3.02
C ASP A 230 -6.92 22.68 -4.31
N LEU A 231 -8.11 23.14 -4.66
CA LEU A 231 -8.79 22.80 -5.91
C LEU A 231 -8.01 23.33 -7.12
N LEU A 232 -7.42 24.53 -7.01
CA LEU A 232 -6.54 25.09 -8.04
C LEU A 232 -5.29 24.23 -8.25
N LYS A 233 -4.67 23.74 -7.16
CA LYS A 233 -3.54 22.80 -7.23
C LYS A 233 -3.96 21.49 -7.90
N GLN A 234 -5.14 20.95 -7.56
CA GLN A 234 -5.67 19.72 -8.16
C GLN A 234 -5.88 19.85 -9.68
N ILE A 235 -6.54 20.92 -10.14
CA ILE A 235 -6.79 21.11 -11.58
C ILE A 235 -5.52 21.40 -12.39
N LEU A 236 -4.38 21.73 -11.75
CA LEU A 236 -3.11 22.04 -12.40
C LEU A 236 -2.05 20.93 -12.30
N VAL A 237 -2.33 19.77 -11.69
CA VAL A 237 -1.34 18.69 -11.44
C VAL A 237 -0.58 18.25 -12.71
N GLU A 238 -1.27 18.16 -13.86
CA GLU A 238 -0.71 17.75 -15.16
C GLU A 238 -0.40 18.95 -16.07
N SER A 239 -0.18 20.13 -15.48
CA SER A 239 0.13 21.37 -16.20
C SER A 239 1.40 22.02 -15.66
N THR A 240 2.17 22.63 -16.55
CA THR A 240 3.30 23.51 -16.18
C THR A 240 2.84 24.94 -15.91
N TYR A 241 1.57 25.27 -16.18
CA TYR A 241 1.01 26.61 -16.03
C TYR A 241 0.76 26.95 -14.56
N SER A 242 1.17 28.14 -14.14
CA SER A 242 0.87 28.71 -12.82
C SER A 242 0.23 30.07 -12.96
N PHE A 243 -0.91 30.27 -12.32
CA PHE A 243 -1.54 31.59 -12.28
C PHE A 243 -0.66 32.60 -11.51
N PRO A 244 -0.47 33.82 -12.04
CA PRO A 244 0.11 34.93 -11.31
C PRO A 244 -0.65 35.23 -10.01
N ALA A 245 0.01 35.85 -9.03
CA ALA A 245 -0.60 36.15 -7.73
C ALA A 245 -1.82 37.07 -7.86
N ALA A 246 -1.76 38.08 -8.73
CA ALA A 246 -2.87 38.98 -9.04
C ALA A 246 -4.06 38.21 -9.67
N ALA A 247 -3.78 37.33 -10.64
CA ALA A 247 -4.81 36.48 -11.26
C ALA A 247 -5.50 35.57 -10.24
N LYS A 248 -4.76 35.00 -9.28
CA LYS A 248 -5.32 34.16 -8.22
C LYS A 248 -6.28 34.94 -7.32
N GLN A 249 -5.97 36.20 -6.99
CA GLN A 249 -6.88 37.04 -6.21
C GLN A 249 -8.21 37.22 -6.93
N LEU A 250 -8.17 37.56 -8.23
CA LEU A 250 -9.37 37.70 -9.05
C LEU A 250 -10.14 36.39 -9.21
N LEU A 251 -9.43 35.26 -9.28
CA LEU A 251 -10.03 33.93 -9.40
C LEU A 251 -10.77 33.50 -8.12
N PHE A 252 -10.27 33.87 -6.94
CA PHE A 252 -10.88 33.50 -5.65
C PHE A 252 -11.94 34.49 -5.15
N ASP A 253 -12.10 35.63 -5.84
CA ASP A 253 -13.04 36.71 -5.53
C ASP A 253 -14.52 36.38 -5.86
N GLY A 254 -14.84 35.12 -6.15
CA GLY A 254 -16.21 34.67 -6.35
C GLY A 254 -16.34 33.25 -6.91
N LYS A 255 -17.53 32.95 -7.44
CA LYS A 255 -17.82 31.69 -8.14
C LYS A 255 -17.37 31.82 -9.60
N CYS A 256 -16.42 30.99 -10.02
CA CYS A 256 -15.99 30.92 -11.42
C CYS A 256 -16.99 30.10 -12.23
N MET A 257 -17.09 30.37 -13.53
CA MET A 257 -17.94 29.61 -14.43
C MET A 257 -17.09 28.62 -15.24
N PHE A 258 -17.39 27.34 -15.09
CA PHE A 258 -16.85 26.26 -15.90
C PHE A 258 -17.85 25.90 -17.01
N MET A 259 -17.35 25.78 -18.23
CA MET A 259 -18.14 25.45 -19.41
C MET A 259 -17.57 24.20 -20.06
N ARG A 260 -18.40 23.17 -20.27
CA ARG A 260 -18.06 22.00 -21.07
C ARG A 260 -18.39 22.28 -22.53
N LEU A 261 -17.39 22.14 -23.37
CA LEU A 261 -17.47 22.42 -24.80
C LEU A 261 -17.29 21.12 -25.57
N LYS A 262 -18.09 20.92 -26.61
CA LYS A 262 -17.99 19.81 -27.54
C LYS A 262 -17.70 20.35 -28.94
N PHE A 263 -16.65 19.83 -29.57
CA PHE A 263 -16.23 20.25 -30.90
C PHE A 263 -17.28 19.86 -31.94
N VAL A 264 -17.61 20.79 -32.84
CA VAL A 264 -18.56 20.59 -33.95
C VAL A 264 -17.78 20.02 -35.13
N GLU A 265 -18.03 18.76 -35.49
CA GLU A 265 -17.26 17.99 -36.49
C GLU A 265 -16.95 18.76 -37.79
N GLY A 266 -15.66 18.81 -38.18
CA GLY A 266 -15.20 19.42 -39.44
C GLY A 266 -13.88 18.86 -39.97
N GLU A 267 -12.94 18.49 -39.09
CA GLU A 267 -11.64 17.92 -39.48
C GLU A 267 -11.27 16.71 -38.61
N ARG A 268 -10.73 15.65 -39.23
CA ARG A 268 -10.18 14.48 -38.52
C ARG A 268 -8.82 14.87 -37.94
N ASP A 269 -8.62 14.60 -36.64
CA ASP A 269 -7.38 14.85 -35.87
C ASP A 269 -7.06 16.33 -35.52
N LEU A 270 -8.06 17.19 -35.33
CA LEU A 270 -7.85 18.52 -34.76
C LEU A 270 -7.52 18.44 -33.26
N ASP A 271 -6.44 19.12 -32.85
CA ASP A 271 -6.11 19.36 -31.44
C ASP A 271 -7.06 20.43 -30.87
N VAL A 272 -8.08 19.97 -30.14
CA VAL A 272 -9.15 20.84 -29.62
C VAL A 272 -8.63 21.85 -28.59
N GLU A 273 -7.58 21.51 -27.85
CA GLU A 273 -6.95 22.42 -26.89
C GLU A 273 -6.25 23.56 -27.60
N ASN A 274 -5.40 23.24 -28.58
CA ASN A 274 -4.65 24.26 -29.33
C ASN A 274 -5.60 25.13 -30.16
N HIS A 275 -6.64 24.55 -30.77
CA HIS A 275 -7.65 25.29 -31.52
C HIS A 275 -8.41 26.27 -30.63
N LEU A 276 -8.83 25.83 -29.43
CA LEU A 276 -9.48 26.72 -28.47
C LEU A 276 -8.53 27.82 -27.98
N CYS A 277 -7.26 27.51 -27.72
CA CYS A 277 -6.26 28.52 -27.40
C CYS A 277 -6.11 29.56 -28.52
N THR A 278 -6.07 29.12 -29.78
CA THR A 278 -5.97 30.03 -30.94
C THR A 278 -7.16 30.99 -31.01
N ILE A 279 -8.38 30.52 -30.73
CA ILE A 279 -9.57 31.38 -30.71
C ILE A 279 -9.50 32.42 -29.57
N LEU A 280 -9.07 32.01 -28.38
CA LEU A 280 -9.13 32.86 -27.17
C LEU A 280 -7.94 33.83 -27.06
N PHE A 281 -6.75 33.38 -27.42
CA PHE A 281 -5.48 34.08 -27.19
C PHE A 281 -4.76 34.48 -28.48
N ASN A 282 -5.29 34.08 -29.65
CA ASN A 282 -4.62 34.23 -30.95
C ASN A 282 -3.26 33.50 -31.03
N GLN A 283 -3.06 32.49 -30.18
CA GLN A 283 -1.87 31.65 -30.10
C GLN A 283 -2.26 30.20 -29.79
N PRO A 284 -1.54 29.19 -30.28
CA PRO A 284 -1.89 27.78 -30.07
C PRO A 284 -1.58 27.26 -28.66
N ALA A 285 -1.07 28.09 -27.75
CA ALA A 285 -0.73 27.74 -26.37
C ALA A 285 -1.16 28.85 -25.42
N LEU A 286 -1.26 28.53 -24.11
CA LEU A 286 -1.50 29.55 -23.09
C LEU A 286 -0.30 30.52 -23.02
N PRO A 287 -0.55 31.83 -22.95
CA PRO A 287 0.52 32.82 -22.81
C PRO A 287 1.28 32.64 -21.50
N GLU A 288 2.63 32.65 -21.58
CA GLU A 288 3.53 32.46 -20.43
C GLU A 288 3.68 33.75 -19.59
N SER A 289 3.50 34.91 -20.21
CA SER A 289 3.49 36.23 -19.55
C SER A 289 2.20 36.99 -19.85
N GLU A 290 1.77 37.84 -18.91
CA GLU A 290 0.70 38.82 -19.15
C GLU A 290 1.09 39.81 -20.26
N ASP A 291 2.39 40.01 -20.52
CA ASP A 291 2.89 40.87 -21.60
C ASP A 291 2.51 40.40 -23.02
N ASP A 292 2.22 39.10 -23.19
CA ASP A 292 1.87 38.50 -24.50
C ASP A 292 0.42 38.73 -24.93
N TRP A 293 -0.43 39.30 -24.06
CA TRP A 293 -1.83 39.55 -24.42
C TRP A 293 -1.90 40.79 -25.31
N ASN A 294 -2.18 40.56 -26.59
CA ASN A 294 -2.50 41.59 -27.57
C ASN A 294 -3.95 42.03 -27.36
N GLU A 295 -4.26 43.34 -27.46
CA GLU A 295 -5.64 43.86 -27.39
C GLU A 295 -6.54 43.30 -28.51
N GLU A 296 -5.94 42.71 -29.55
CA GLU A 296 -6.62 42.03 -30.65
C GLU A 296 -7.13 40.62 -30.29
N CYS A 297 -6.70 40.01 -29.17
CA CYS A 297 -7.21 38.71 -28.75
C CYS A 297 -8.35 38.84 -27.72
N TYR A 298 -9.28 37.88 -27.73
CA TYR A 298 -10.46 37.89 -26.84
C TYR A 298 -10.07 38.04 -25.36
N ALA A 299 -9.02 37.33 -24.92
CA ALA A 299 -8.53 37.39 -23.54
C ALA A 299 -7.90 38.75 -23.16
N GLY A 300 -7.45 39.56 -24.12
CA GLY A 300 -6.84 40.87 -23.89
C GLY A 300 -7.78 42.06 -24.10
N LYS A 301 -8.94 41.84 -24.75
CA LYS A 301 -9.88 42.89 -25.17
C LYS A 301 -10.78 43.41 -24.04
N HIS A 302 -11.04 42.59 -23.01
CA HIS A 302 -12.02 42.92 -21.96
C HIS A 302 -11.35 43.31 -20.65
N CYS A 303 -11.97 44.24 -19.92
CA CYS A 303 -11.53 44.68 -18.60
C CYS A 303 -12.70 44.70 -17.59
N PRO A 304 -12.43 44.66 -16.28
CA PRO A 304 -13.45 44.77 -15.25
C PRO A 304 -14.22 46.09 -15.37
N ALA A 305 -15.54 46.04 -15.18
CA ALA A 305 -16.41 47.22 -15.23
C ALA A 305 -16.24 48.15 -14.00
N PHE A 306 -15.67 47.64 -12.91
CA PHE A 306 -15.45 48.35 -11.66
C PHE A 306 -14.00 48.84 -11.52
N GLU A 307 -13.77 49.92 -10.76
CA GLU A 307 -12.42 50.42 -10.50
C GLU A 307 -11.60 49.44 -9.65
N VAL A 308 -10.53 48.91 -10.23
CA VAL A 308 -9.52 48.13 -9.50
C VAL A 308 -8.42 49.08 -9.00
N TYR A 309 -8.16 49.09 -7.69
CA TYR A 309 -7.30 50.07 -7.01
C TYR A 309 -5.80 50.01 -7.36
N ASP A 310 -5.35 49.06 -8.17
CA ASP A 310 -3.94 48.92 -8.56
C ASP A 310 -3.80 49.01 -10.10
N ARG A 311 -3.34 50.16 -10.58
CA ARG A 311 -3.33 50.55 -12.01
C ARG A 311 -2.01 50.26 -12.73
N GLU A 312 -1.01 49.67 -12.07
CA GLU A 312 0.34 49.66 -12.65
C GLU A 312 0.59 48.59 -13.74
N SER A 313 -0.31 47.61 -13.97
CA SER A 313 -0.09 46.55 -14.97
C SER A 313 -1.24 46.25 -15.96
N GLY A 314 -2.27 47.09 -16.06
CA GLY A 314 -3.16 47.22 -17.25
C GLY A 314 -3.88 45.99 -17.85
N LYS A 315 -3.73 44.77 -17.33
CA LYS A 315 -4.25 43.52 -17.94
C LYS A 315 -4.95 42.66 -16.89
N PHE A 316 -6.13 42.13 -17.23
CA PHE A 316 -6.99 41.39 -16.30
C PHE A 316 -7.34 40.01 -16.86
N PRO A 317 -6.71 38.92 -16.38
CA PRO A 317 -7.04 37.58 -16.84
C PRO A 317 -8.48 37.26 -16.47
N PHE A 318 -9.20 36.65 -17.41
CA PHE A 318 -10.60 36.27 -17.16
C PHE A 318 -11.03 34.97 -17.79
N VAL A 319 -10.18 34.39 -18.62
CA VAL A 319 -10.45 33.13 -19.30
C VAL A 319 -9.25 32.21 -19.16
N TRP A 320 -9.52 30.93 -18.93
CA TRP A 320 -8.52 29.88 -18.91
C TRP A 320 -9.08 28.60 -19.53
N THR A 321 -8.22 27.84 -20.21
CA THR A 321 -8.53 26.52 -20.77
C THR A 321 -7.38 25.58 -20.42
N PRO A 322 -7.62 24.27 -20.21
CA PRO A 322 -6.56 23.30 -20.01
C PRO A 322 -5.57 23.30 -21.20
N PRO A 323 -4.25 23.40 -20.98
CA PRO A 323 -3.28 23.50 -22.06
C PRO A 323 -2.89 22.15 -22.69
N THR A 324 -3.23 21.04 -22.05
CA THR A 324 -2.88 19.70 -22.54
C THR A 324 -4.04 18.73 -22.36
N PRO A 325 -4.14 17.67 -23.20
CA PRO A 325 -5.17 16.65 -23.03
C PRO A 325 -5.15 15.98 -21.64
N ARG A 326 -3.95 15.81 -21.05
CA ARG A 326 -3.81 15.24 -19.69
C ARG A 326 -4.34 16.20 -18.64
N ASN A 327 -4.01 17.49 -18.73
CA ASN A 327 -4.58 18.49 -17.84
C ASN A 327 -6.12 18.58 -17.97
N LYS A 328 -6.63 18.50 -19.20
CA LYS A 328 -8.07 18.41 -19.46
C LYS A 328 -8.70 17.22 -18.74
N ALA A 329 -8.12 16.02 -18.84
CA ALA A 329 -8.63 14.83 -18.16
C ALA A 329 -8.72 15.04 -16.64
N VAL A 330 -7.72 15.68 -16.03
CA VAL A 330 -7.72 16.03 -14.61
C VAL A 330 -8.85 17.01 -14.27
N VAL A 331 -9.06 18.05 -15.10
CA VAL A 331 -10.13 19.03 -14.89
C VAL A 331 -11.49 18.37 -15.00
N PHE A 332 -11.72 17.51 -16.00
CA PHE A 332 -12.98 16.76 -16.12
C PHE A 332 -13.23 15.85 -14.91
N ARG A 333 -12.22 15.09 -14.48
CA ARG A 333 -12.30 14.25 -13.28
C ARG A 333 -12.60 15.05 -12.01
N THR A 334 -12.07 16.26 -11.87
CA THR A 334 -12.14 17.07 -10.64
C THR A 334 -13.35 17.99 -10.58
N ILE A 335 -13.74 18.56 -11.73
CA ILE A 335 -14.80 19.55 -11.85
C ILE A 335 -16.09 18.89 -12.34
N PHE A 336 -16.02 18.09 -13.40
CA PHE A 336 -17.16 17.43 -14.02
C PHE A 336 -17.30 15.96 -13.59
N THR A 337 -17.00 15.67 -12.33
CA THR A 337 -16.88 14.29 -11.79
C THR A 337 -18.09 13.41 -12.09
N VAL A 338 -19.31 13.93 -11.89
CA VAL A 338 -20.56 13.19 -12.16
C VAL A 338 -20.64 12.78 -13.63
N TYR A 339 -20.33 13.71 -14.54
CA TYR A 339 -20.34 13.45 -15.97
C TYR A 339 -19.26 12.44 -16.37
N THR A 340 -18.03 12.63 -15.89
CA THR A 340 -16.91 11.74 -16.19
C THR A 340 -17.21 10.31 -15.74
N ASN A 341 -17.68 10.13 -14.50
CA ASN A 341 -17.96 8.80 -13.96
C ASN A 341 -19.18 8.12 -14.61
N THR A 342 -20.16 8.88 -15.08
CA THR A 342 -21.38 8.32 -15.69
C THR A 342 -21.17 8.00 -17.17
N THR A 343 -20.52 8.89 -17.91
CA THR A 343 -20.37 8.80 -19.38
C THR A 343 -19.12 8.02 -19.77
N TYR A 344 -18.05 8.16 -19.00
CA TYR A 344 -16.74 7.54 -19.26
C TYR A 344 -16.23 6.77 -18.02
N PRO A 345 -16.97 5.76 -17.54
CA PRO A 345 -16.55 4.98 -16.38
C PRO A 345 -15.24 4.26 -16.68
N TYR A 346 -14.22 4.51 -15.85
CA TYR A 346 -12.96 3.78 -15.93
C TYR A 346 -13.07 2.44 -15.21
N GLU A 347 -13.04 1.35 -15.96
CA GLU A 347 -12.89 0.00 -15.42
C GLU A 347 -11.41 -0.40 -15.38
N ASP A 348 -10.87 -0.51 -14.17
CA ASP A 348 -9.49 -0.95 -13.98
C ASP A 348 -9.35 -2.43 -14.34
N LYS A 349 -8.66 -2.73 -15.44
CA LYS A 349 -8.39 -4.11 -15.85
C LYS A 349 -7.56 -4.88 -14.81
N MET A 350 -6.80 -4.18 -13.97
CA MET A 350 -6.03 -4.79 -12.87
C MET A 350 -6.90 -5.22 -11.70
N THR A 351 -8.17 -4.77 -11.59
CA THR A 351 -9.08 -5.19 -10.51
C THR A 351 -9.74 -6.55 -10.73
N LYS A 352 -9.67 -7.13 -11.95
CA LYS A 352 -10.17 -8.49 -12.24
C LYS A 352 -9.19 -9.57 -11.81
N VAL A 353 -8.65 -9.45 -10.61
CA VAL A 353 -7.85 -10.50 -10.00
C VAL A 353 -8.79 -11.60 -9.50
N PRO A 354 -8.54 -12.88 -9.80
CA PRO A 354 -9.34 -13.96 -9.22
C PRO A 354 -9.21 -13.93 -7.69
N ILE A 355 -10.31 -14.03 -6.96
CA ILE A 355 -10.33 -13.99 -5.50
C ILE A 355 -10.75 -15.32 -4.91
N ILE A 356 -10.52 -15.49 -3.61
CA ILE A 356 -10.95 -16.65 -2.84
C ILE A 356 -11.34 -16.20 -1.43
N VAL A 357 -12.41 -16.76 -0.87
CA VAL A 357 -12.83 -16.47 0.51
C VAL A 357 -12.42 -17.62 1.41
N PHE A 358 -11.76 -17.28 2.51
CA PHE A 358 -11.42 -18.18 3.60
C PHE A 358 -12.25 -17.84 4.83
N LYS A 359 -12.70 -18.86 5.56
CA LYS A 359 -13.36 -18.68 6.85
C LYS A 359 -12.68 -19.49 7.95
N TYR A 360 -12.50 -18.86 9.10
CA TYR A 360 -11.85 -19.44 10.26
C TYR A 360 -12.71 -19.26 11.52
N ASP A 361 -12.58 -20.21 12.43
CA ASP A 361 -13.10 -20.10 13.78
C ASP A 361 -12.14 -19.30 14.68
N TYR A 362 -12.63 -18.89 15.85
CA TYR A 362 -11.87 -18.12 16.84
C TYR A 362 -10.56 -18.79 17.28
N THR A 363 -10.44 -20.11 17.26
CA THR A 363 -9.25 -20.82 17.75
C THR A 363 -8.02 -20.57 16.87
N ARG A 364 -8.23 -20.21 15.60
CA ARG A 364 -7.19 -19.92 14.60
C ARG A 364 -6.73 -18.47 14.57
N LYS A 365 -7.30 -17.60 15.41
CA LYS A 365 -7.05 -16.15 15.44
C LYS A 365 -5.56 -15.78 15.48
N ASN A 366 -4.76 -16.44 16.31
CA ASN A 366 -3.34 -16.09 16.46
C ASN A 366 -2.52 -16.40 15.20
N ASP A 367 -2.76 -17.55 14.57
CA ASP A 367 -2.11 -17.93 13.32
C ASP A 367 -2.59 -17.02 12.18
N LEU A 368 -3.89 -16.71 12.15
CA LEU A 368 -4.49 -15.83 11.16
C LEU A 368 -3.93 -14.41 11.23
N ARG A 369 -3.69 -13.86 12.44
CA ARG A 369 -3.04 -12.54 12.61
C ARG A 369 -1.69 -12.48 11.90
N ILE A 370 -0.85 -13.51 12.09
CA ILE A 370 0.49 -13.55 11.48
C ILE A 370 0.39 -13.58 9.95
N VAL A 371 -0.54 -14.37 9.41
CA VAL A 371 -0.73 -14.49 7.95
C VAL A 371 -1.35 -13.22 7.35
N LEU A 372 -2.30 -12.58 8.04
CA LEU A 372 -2.86 -11.28 7.64
C LEU A 372 -1.78 -10.19 7.60
N GLU A 373 -0.92 -10.12 8.61
CA GLU A 373 0.21 -9.17 8.63
C GLU A 373 1.22 -9.47 7.51
N MET A 374 1.49 -10.74 7.23
CA MET A 374 2.46 -11.16 6.21
C MET A 374 1.95 -10.91 4.78
N PHE A 375 0.64 -11.06 4.53
CA PHE A 375 0.04 -10.97 3.20
C PHE A 375 -1.02 -9.87 3.07
N GLU A 376 -0.87 -8.77 3.83
CA GLU A 376 -1.81 -7.63 3.85
C GLU A 376 -2.17 -7.13 2.43
N ASP A 377 -1.20 -7.14 1.50
CA ASP A 377 -1.39 -6.68 0.11
C ASP A 377 -2.32 -7.55 -0.74
N ASP A 378 -2.39 -8.84 -0.39
CA ASP A 378 -3.21 -9.84 -1.06
C ASP A 378 -4.58 -9.96 -0.41
N VAL A 379 -4.76 -9.44 0.81
CA VAL A 379 -6.06 -9.35 1.47
C VAL A 379 -6.85 -8.19 0.85
N ILE A 380 -8.06 -8.48 0.38
CA ILE A 380 -8.99 -7.48 -0.14
C ILE A 380 -9.89 -7.00 0.99
N ASP A 381 -10.51 -7.94 1.68
CA ASP A 381 -11.43 -7.68 2.78
C ASP A 381 -11.16 -8.65 3.92
N PHE A 382 -11.33 -8.16 5.15
CA PHE A 382 -11.33 -8.97 6.35
C PHE A 382 -12.42 -8.46 7.29
N GLY A 383 -13.11 -9.38 7.94
CA GLY A 383 -14.13 -9.04 8.93
C GLY A 383 -14.38 -10.18 9.91
N VAL A 384 -14.75 -9.81 11.12
CA VAL A 384 -15.21 -10.72 12.16
C VAL A 384 -16.73 -10.61 12.26
N PHE A 385 -17.43 -11.73 12.21
CA PHE A 385 -18.88 -11.82 12.20
C PHE A 385 -19.37 -12.71 13.35
N GLU A 386 -20.60 -12.48 13.80
CA GLU A 386 -21.18 -13.24 14.92
C GLU A 386 -21.32 -14.75 14.63
N TYR A 387 -21.65 -15.15 13.40
CA TYR A 387 -21.83 -16.55 12.96
C TYR A 387 -21.86 -16.68 11.42
N ASP A 388 -21.86 -17.92 10.88
CA ASP A 388 -21.71 -18.21 9.42
C ASP A 388 -23.01 -18.00 8.63
N LYS A 389 -23.57 -16.79 8.71
CA LYS A 389 -24.75 -16.40 7.93
C LYS A 389 -24.67 -14.93 7.56
N PRO A 390 -24.02 -14.57 6.45
CA PRO A 390 -23.73 -13.17 6.10
C PRO A 390 -24.98 -12.29 5.92
N THR A 391 -26.13 -12.88 5.59
CA THR A 391 -27.40 -12.14 5.44
C THR A 391 -28.04 -11.74 6.77
N GLU A 392 -27.67 -12.39 7.87
CA GLU A 392 -28.27 -12.21 9.21
C GLU A 392 -27.24 -11.72 10.24
N ALA A 393 -25.98 -12.13 10.08
CA ALA A 393 -24.90 -11.87 11.01
C ALA A 393 -24.40 -10.43 10.87
N LYS A 394 -24.25 -9.76 12.02
CA LYS A 394 -23.62 -8.44 12.07
C LYS A 394 -22.10 -8.58 12.02
N MET A 395 -21.44 -7.67 11.30
CA MET A 395 -20.00 -7.49 11.39
C MET A 395 -19.65 -6.86 12.73
N ILE A 396 -18.83 -7.55 13.52
CA ILE A 396 -18.36 -7.15 14.86
C ILE A 396 -17.14 -6.23 14.74
N ALA A 397 -16.20 -6.57 13.85
CA ALA A 397 -14.94 -5.86 13.71
C ALA A 397 -14.36 -6.00 12.29
N LYS A 398 -13.54 -5.02 11.89
CA LYS A 398 -12.79 -5.01 10.62
C LYS A 398 -11.32 -5.41 10.79
N SER A 399 -10.87 -5.65 12.01
CA SER A 399 -9.53 -6.16 12.30
C SER A 399 -9.54 -7.06 13.53
N ILE A 400 -8.48 -7.86 13.71
CA ILE A 400 -8.33 -8.71 14.89
C ILE A 400 -8.11 -7.85 16.15
N GLU A 401 -7.42 -6.72 16.02
CA GLU A 401 -7.14 -5.78 17.12
C GLU A 401 -8.43 -5.09 17.60
N GLU A 402 -9.28 -4.65 16.65
CA GLU A 402 -10.60 -4.08 16.96
C GLU A 402 -11.48 -5.11 17.66
N PHE A 403 -11.48 -6.36 17.19
CA PHE A 403 -12.21 -7.44 17.84
C PHE A 403 -11.72 -7.72 19.26
N GLU A 404 -10.40 -7.68 19.49
CA GLU A 404 -9.82 -7.90 20.80
C GLU A 404 -10.14 -6.79 21.80
N THR A 405 -10.16 -5.55 21.33
CA THR A 405 -10.43 -4.34 22.13
C THR A 405 -11.92 -4.06 22.33
N SER A 406 -12.80 -4.71 21.55
CA SER A 406 -14.24 -4.56 21.70
C SER A 406 -14.73 -4.96 23.11
N THR A 407 -15.69 -4.19 23.62
CA THR A 407 -16.34 -4.45 24.91
C THR A 407 -17.50 -5.44 24.82
N GLU A 408 -17.77 -6.00 23.63
CA GLU A 408 -18.82 -6.99 23.40
C GLU A 408 -18.39 -8.35 23.98
N GLU A 409 -19.35 -9.09 24.55
CA GLU A 409 -19.07 -10.42 25.11
C GLU A 409 -18.68 -11.39 23.99
N LYS A 410 -17.48 -11.96 24.09
CA LYS A 410 -16.94 -12.93 23.13
C LYS A 410 -17.60 -14.28 23.39
N THR A 411 -18.44 -14.71 22.47
CA THR A 411 -19.21 -15.95 22.52
C THR A 411 -18.38 -17.17 22.10
N GLY A 412 -17.28 -16.96 21.36
CA GLY A 412 -16.42 -18.00 20.82
C GLY A 412 -16.96 -18.65 19.53
N TYR A 413 -18.14 -18.21 19.08
CA TYR A 413 -18.76 -18.64 17.82
C TYR A 413 -18.47 -17.69 16.66
N GLU A 414 -17.65 -16.66 16.90
CA GLU A 414 -17.32 -15.66 15.91
C GLU A 414 -16.53 -16.26 14.75
N ILE A 415 -16.78 -15.72 13.57
CA ILE A 415 -16.20 -16.19 12.32
C ILE A 415 -15.37 -15.09 11.70
N PHE A 416 -14.17 -15.48 11.32
CA PHE A 416 -13.18 -14.64 10.69
C PHE A 416 -13.26 -14.92 9.19
N ALA A 417 -13.89 -14.03 8.44
CA ALA A 417 -14.00 -14.13 6.99
C ALA A 417 -12.94 -13.23 6.34
N CYS A 418 -12.22 -13.77 5.38
CA CYS A 418 -11.16 -13.07 4.67
C CYS A 418 -11.26 -13.33 3.17
N THR A 419 -11.32 -12.27 2.37
CA THR A 419 -11.24 -12.33 0.92
C THR A 419 -9.81 -12.03 0.49
N VAL A 420 -9.21 -12.97 -0.24
CA VAL A 420 -7.80 -12.92 -0.64
C VAL A 420 -7.67 -13.00 -2.16
N LYS A 421 -6.77 -12.20 -2.73
CA LYS A 421 -6.32 -12.29 -4.12
C LYS A 421 -5.64 -13.63 -4.36
N LYS A 422 -6.09 -14.36 -5.39
CA LYS A 422 -5.45 -15.58 -5.86
C LYS A 422 -4.32 -15.27 -6.86
N VAL A 423 -3.36 -14.46 -6.42
CA VAL A 423 -2.17 -14.09 -7.19
C VAL A 423 -0.97 -14.84 -6.63
N GLY A 424 -0.48 -15.83 -7.38
CA GLY A 424 0.58 -16.72 -6.91
C GLY A 424 0.10 -17.72 -5.86
N CYS A 425 1.00 -18.63 -5.47
CA CYS A 425 0.66 -19.73 -4.57
C CYS A 425 0.90 -19.39 -3.10
N GLU A 426 1.76 -18.42 -2.77
CA GLU A 426 2.25 -18.22 -1.39
C GLU A 426 1.15 -17.74 -0.43
N ALA A 427 0.45 -16.66 -0.75
CA ALA A 427 -0.65 -16.16 0.07
C ALA A 427 -1.76 -17.22 0.23
N PHE A 428 -2.19 -17.81 -0.88
CA PHE A 428 -3.17 -18.90 -0.85
C PHE A 428 -2.74 -20.06 0.07
N LEU A 429 -1.49 -20.51 -0.02
CA LEU A 429 -0.96 -21.59 0.82
C LEU A 429 -0.83 -21.16 2.29
N GLY A 430 -0.47 -19.90 2.56
CA GLY A 430 -0.43 -19.36 3.92
C GLY A 430 -1.80 -19.40 4.59
N PHE A 431 -2.82 -18.89 3.91
CA PHE A 431 -4.20 -18.92 4.41
C PHE A 431 -4.75 -20.36 4.51
N ALA A 432 -4.56 -21.19 3.49
CA ALA A 432 -5.00 -22.59 3.52
C ALA A 432 -4.29 -23.42 4.60
N GLY A 433 -3.02 -23.13 4.88
CA GLY A 433 -2.19 -23.84 5.85
C GLY A 433 -2.63 -23.68 7.31
N ILE A 434 -3.35 -22.60 7.65
CA ILE A 434 -3.93 -22.39 8.99
C ILE A 434 -5.00 -23.46 9.31
N GLY A 435 -5.62 -24.04 8.28
CA GLY A 435 -6.75 -24.96 8.42
C GLY A 435 -8.09 -24.24 8.54
N PRO A 436 -8.51 -23.49 7.50
CA PRO A 436 -9.85 -22.91 7.42
C PRO A 436 -10.91 -24.01 7.42
N PHE A 437 -12.09 -23.74 7.98
CA PHE A 437 -13.21 -24.67 7.86
C PHE A 437 -13.96 -24.50 6.54
N HIS A 438 -13.79 -23.36 5.85
CA HIS A 438 -14.36 -23.09 4.53
C HIS A 438 -13.36 -22.39 3.62
N VAL A 439 -13.36 -22.80 2.36
CA VAL A 439 -12.61 -22.18 1.25
C VAL A 439 -13.54 -22.16 0.03
N SER A 440 -13.70 -21.01 -0.63
CA SER A 440 -14.52 -20.95 -1.84
C SER A 440 -14.00 -21.91 -2.93
N GLU A 441 -14.91 -22.61 -3.59
CA GLU A 441 -14.56 -23.63 -4.59
C GLU A 441 -13.89 -23.04 -5.84
N ASN A 442 -14.36 -21.86 -6.27
CA ASN A 442 -13.87 -21.18 -7.47
C ASN A 442 -13.97 -19.66 -7.31
N PRO A 443 -13.29 -18.88 -8.19
CA PRO A 443 -13.30 -17.42 -8.09
C PRO A 443 -14.69 -16.77 -8.29
N GLU A 444 -15.59 -17.40 -9.05
CA GLU A 444 -16.94 -16.87 -9.29
C GLU A 444 -17.80 -16.93 -8.01
N LYS A 445 -17.84 -18.10 -7.34
CA LYS A 445 -18.46 -18.26 -6.03
C LYS A 445 -17.81 -17.39 -4.96
N ALA A 446 -16.49 -17.21 -5.03
CA ALA A 446 -15.79 -16.32 -4.11
C ALA A 446 -16.28 -14.86 -4.23
N ILE A 447 -16.61 -14.39 -5.44
CA ILE A 447 -17.20 -13.06 -5.64
C ILE A 447 -18.59 -12.96 -5.02
N GLU A 448 -19.42 -14.00 -5.20
CA GLU A 448 -20.75 -14.05 -4.60
C GLU A 448 -20.67 -14.06 -3.06
N GLU A 449 -19.82 -14.92 -2.50
CA GLU A 449 -19.59 -15.03 -1.05
C GLU A 449 -19.03 -13.72 -0.47
N SER A 450 -18.04 -13.12 -1.14
CA SER A 450 -17.44 -11.85 -0.70
C SER A 450 -18.48 -10.73 -0.65
N LYS A 451 -19.37 -10.63 -1.65
CA LYS A 451 -20.42 -9.60 -1.67
C LYS A 451 -21.45 -9.76 -0.55
N LEU A 452 -21.71 -11.00 -0.12
CA LEU A 452 -22.62 -11.26 1.00
C LEU A 452 -22.03 -10.76 2.32
N TYR A 453 -20.73 -10.97 2.53
CA TYR A 453 -20.03 -10.55 3.75
C TYR A 453 -19.61 -9.08 3.73
N PHE A 454 -19.28 -8.54 2.56
CA PHE A 454 -18.75 -7.20 2.35
C PHE A 454 -19.52 -6.49 1.22
N PRO A 455 -20.73 -5.96 1.49
CA PRO A 455 -21.47 -5.18 0.50
C PRO A 455 -20.75 -3.84 0.24
N ASP A 456 -20.56 -3.49 -1.04
CA ASP A 456 -19.89 -2.25 -1.47
C ASP A 456 -20.54 -1.01 -0.81
N ILE A 457 -19.85 -0.39 0.16
CA ILE A 457 -20.26 0.91 0.70
C ILE A 457 -19.77 1.97 -0.29
N ALA A 458 -20.54 2.25 -1.34
CA ALA A 458 -20.30 3.40 -2.19
C ALA A 458 -21.60 3.97 -2.77
N ILE A 459 -21.65 5.29 -2.81
CA ILE A 459 -22.61 6.19 -3.48
C ILE A 459 -23.78 6.66 -2.59
N VAL A 460 -23.54 7.70 -1.78
CA VAL A 460 -24.35 8.94 -1.79
C VAL A 460 -23.46 10.09 -1.28
N GLU A 461 -22.81 10.82 -2.18
CA GLU A 461 -22.59 12.26 -1.98
C GLU A 461 -23.04 12.92 -3.27
N GLU A 462 -24.32 13.29 -3.30
CA GLU A 462 -24.83 14.29 -4.22
C GLU A 462 -24.01 15.55 -4.00
N THR A 463 -23.14 15.87 -4.93
CA THR A 463 -22.56 17.22 -5.00
C THR A 463 -23.68 18.13 -5.48
N GLN A 464 -24.40 18.68 -4.50
CA GLN A 464 -25.42 19.70 -4.72
C GLN A 464 -24.78 20.88 -5.46
N SER A 465 -25.46 21.35 -6.50
CA SER A 465 -25.17 22.62 -7.15
C SER A 465 -25.45 23.75 -6.16
N ASP A 466 -24.47 24.65 -5.93
CA ASP A 466 -24.58 25.83 -5.06
C ASP A 466 -25.51 26.94 -5.62
N ASP A 467 -26.58 26.58 -6.34
CA ASP A 467 -27.53 27.52 -6.95
C ASP A 467 -28.79 27.77 -6.09
N GLU A 468 -28.90 27.17 -4.90
CA GLU A 468 -29.97 27.50 -3.94
C GLU A 468 -29.52 28.52 -2.88
N GLU A 469 -29.08 29.70 -3.31
CA GLU A 469 -29.22 30.91 -2.46
C GLU A 469 -30.46 31.67 -2.94
N LYS A 470 -31.55 31.52 -2.18
CA LYS A 470 -32.75 32.37 -2.32
C LYS A 470 -32.35 33.85 -2.24
N PRO A 471 -33.06 34.75 -2.96
CA PRO A 471 -32.86 36.18 -2.76
C PRO A 471 -33.17 36.52 -1.31
N GLU A 472 -32.26 37.23 -0.66
CA GLU A 472 -32.52 37.88 0.63
C GLU A 472 -33.72 38.81 0.45
N GLU A 473 -34.86 38.44 1.06
CA GLU A 473 -35.98 39.36 1.22
C GLU A 473 -35.49 40.54 2.06
N GLU A 474 -35.60 41.74 1.49
CA GLU A 474 -35.45 43.01 2.19
C GLU A 474 -36.27 42.97 3.49
N ASN A 475 -35.59 42.86 4.63
CA ASN A 475 -36.19 43.24 5.90
C ASN A 475 -36.37 44.76 5.86
N GLN A 476 -37.56 45.19 5.44
CA GLN A 476 -38.08 46.50 5.80
C GLN A 476 -38.15 46.54 7.33
N ASP A 477 -37.21 47.27 7.91
CA ASP A 477 -37.23 47.67 9.31
C ASP A 477 -38.52 48.43 9.60
N ASN A 478 -39.50 47.69 10.14
CA ASN A 478 -40.48 48.26 11.03
C ASN A 478 -39.84 48.41 12.41
N VAL A 479 -40.04 49.60 13.00
CA VAL A 479 -40.40 49.90 14.41
C VAL A 479 -39.49 51.00 15.01
N PRO A 480 -40.04 51.97 15.78
CA PRO A 480 -41.41 52.07 16.32
C PRO A 480 -42.26 53.23 15.79
#